data_AF-A9NNI7-F1
#
_entry.id   AF-A9NNI7-F1
#
_cell.length_a   1.000
_cell.length_b   1.000
_cell.length_c   1.000
_cell.angle_alpha   90.00
_cell.angle_beta   90.00
_cell.angle_gamma   90.00
#
_symmetry.space_group_name_H-M   'P 1'
#
loop_
_entity.id
_entity.type
_entity.pdbx_description
1 polymer ?
#
loop_
_entity_poly.entity_id
_entity_poly.type
_entity_poly.pdbx_seq_one_letter_code
_entity_poly.pdbx_strand_id
1 'polypeptide(L)'
;MTDLDVDVATIQPKKRTFKKFSYRGVDLDSLLDMTSDDICKLFPARARRRFQRGLKRQPMALIKKLRKAKLDAPSGEKPEPVRTHLRNMIIVPEMIGSIIGVYNGKTFNQVEIKPEMIGHYLAEFSISYKPVKHGRPGIGATHSSRFIPLK
;
A
#
# COMPACT_ATOMS: atom_id res chain seq x y z
N MET A 1 21.09 -63.88 10.13
CA MET A 1 20.16 -62.83 10.55
C MET A 1 20.88 -61.53 10.25
N THR A 2 20.66 -60.97 9.06
CA THR A 2 21.33 -59.76 8.56
C THR A 2 20.27 -58.67 8.51
N ASP A 3 20.43 -57.66 9.34
CA ASP A 3 19.54 -56.53 9.47
C ASP A 3 19.52 -55.70 8.19
N LEU A 4 18.31 -55.50 7.64
CA LEU A 4 18.05 -54.62 6.51
C LEU A 4 17.89 -53.20 7.05
N ASP A 5 18.95 -52.40 7.01
CA ASP A 5 18.88 -50.97 7.27
C ASP A 5 18.09 -50.28 6.15
N VAL A 6 16.91 -49.78 6.50
CA VAL A 6 16.05 -48.97 5.63
C VAL A 6 16.56 -47.52 5.71
N ASP A 7 17.23 -47.05 4.66
CA ASP A 7 17.62 -45.66 4.50
C ASP A 7 16.38 -44.75 4.37
N VAL A 8 15.88 -44.28 5.51
CA VAL A 8 14.85 -43.23 5.56
C VAL A 8 15.52 -41.91 5.23
N ALA A 9 15.52 -41.54 3.94
CA ALA A 9 15.94 -40.24 3.48
C ALA A 9 15.15 -39.14 4.22
N THR A 10 15.82 -38.43 5.14
CA THR A 10 15.24 -37.29 5.86
C THR A 10 14.95 -36.17 4.87
N ILE A 11 13.67 -35.93 4.58
CA ILE A 11 13.22 -34.80 3.75
C ILE A 11 13.45 -33.51 4.54
N GLN A 12 14.58 -32.84 4.28
CA GLN A 12 14.89 -31.54 4.87
C GLN A 12 13.88 -30.49 4.36
N PRO A 13 13.19 -29.74 5.24
CA PRO A 13 12.23 -28.73 4.81
C PRO A 13 12.96 -27.60 4.05
N LYS A 14 12.57 -27.35 2.79
CA LYS A 14 13.10 -26.24 1.98
C LYS A 14 12.98 -24.92 2.76
N LYS A 15 14.12 -24.29 3.08
CA LYS A 15 14.17 -22.96 3.67
C LYS A 15 13.39 -21.99 2.78
N ARG A 16 12.36 -21.34 3.32
CA ARG A 16 11.58 -20.34 2.58
C ARG A 16 12.51 -19.20 2.17
N THR A 17 12.77 -19.07 0.87
CA THR A 17 13.51 -17.93 0.32
C THR A 17 12.66 -16.67 0.47
N PHE A 18 13.27 -15.60 0.97
CA PHE A 18 12.63 -14.30 1.02
C PHE A 18 12.32 -13.86 -0.42
N LYS A 19 11.04 -13.77 -0.77
CA LYS A 19 10.63 -13.34 -2.11
C LYS A 19 10.91 -11.84 -2.23
N LYS A 20 11.90 -11.49 -3.06
CA LYS A 20 12.11 -10.11 -3.49
C LYS A 20 10.90 -9.66 -4.30
N PHE A 21 10.41 -8.45 -4.04
CA PHE A 21 9.31 -7.89 -4.80
C PHE A 21 9.81 -7.43 -6.17
N SER A 22 9.14 -7.89 -7.22
CA SER A 22 9.35 -7.44 -8.59
C SER A 22 8.03 -6.93 -9.17
N TYR A 23 8.03 -5.77 -9.80
CA TYR A 23 6.86 -5.25 -10.50
C TYR A 23 6.99 -5.54 -11.99
N ARG A 24 6.11 -6.40 -12.53
CA ARG A 24 6.08 -6.79 -13.95
C ARG A 24 7.44 -7.29 -14.50
N GLY A 25 8.17 -8.05 -13.68
CA GLY A 25 9.48 -8.61 -14.04
C GLY A 25 10.65 -7.65 -13.88
N VAL A 26 10.43 -6.46 -13.31
CA VAL A 26 11.49 -5.50 -12.97
C VAL A 26 11.65 -5.44 -11.44
N ASP A 27 12.89 -5.53 -10.99
CA ASP A 27 13.23 -5.45 -9.57
C ASP A 27 13.05 -4.03 -9.01
N LEU A 28 12.86 -3.94 -7.70
CA LEU A 28 12.58 -2.67 -7.01
C LEU A 28 13.69 -1.63 -7.21
N ASP A 29 14.95 -2.04 -7.08
CA ASP A 29 16.10 -1.15 -7.19
C ASP A 29 16.19 -0.60 -8.61
N SER A 30 16.01 -1.46 -9.61
CA SER A 30 15.97 -1.05 -11.02
C SER A 30 14.81 -0.09 -11.32
N LEU A 31 13.65 -0.22 -10.68
CA LEU A 31 12.52 0.70 -10.87
C LEU A 31 12.80 2.12 -10.36
N LEU A 32 13.73 2.29 -9.41
CA LEU A 32 14.10 3.60 -8.88
C LEU A 32 15.07 4.33 -9.81
N ASP A 33 15.95 3.59 -10.48
CA ASP A 33 16.95 4.14 -11.41
C ASP A 33 16.37 4.43 -12.81
N MET A 34 15.23 3.82 -13.15
CA MET A 34 14.58 4.01 -14.44
C MET A 34 14.01 5.43 -14.63
N THR A 35 14.00 5.88 -15.89
CA THR A 35 13.33 7.13 -16.25
C THR A 35 11.81 7.02 -16.06
N SER A 36 11.16 8.14 -15.79
CA SER A 36 9.70 8.19 -15.61
C SER A 36 8.93 7.72 -16.85
N ASP A 37 9.49 7.91 -18.05
CA ASP A 37 8.86 7.51 -19.30
C ASP A 37 8.90 6.00 -19.51
N ASP A 38 9.98 5.34 -19.10
CA ASP A 38 10.08 3.89 -19.14
C ASP A 38 9.19 3.23 -18.10
N ILE A 39 9.09 3.80 -16.91
CA ILE A 39 8.14 3.37 -15.88
C ILE A 39 6.70 3.46 -16.39
N CYS A 40 6.36 4.52 -17.15
CA CYS A 40 5.03 4.68 -17.72
C CYS A 40 4.62 3.55 -18.68
N LYS A 41 5.57 2.92 -19.37
CA LYS A 41 5.31 1.79 -20.28
C LYS A 41 4.90 0.54 -19.51
N LEU A 42 5.39 0.38 -18.29
CA LEU A 42 5.07 -0.74 -17.40
C LEU A 42 3.68 -0.58 -16.75
N PHE A 43 3.13 0.62 -16.65
CA PHE A 43 1.84 0.84 -15.99
C PHE A 43 0.62 0.37 -16.82
N PRO A 44 -0.51 0.03 -16.16
CA PRO A 44 -1.78 -0.20 -16.82
C PRO A 44 -2.24 1.01 -17.66
N ALA A 45 -3.10 0.76 -18.66
CA ALA A 45 -3.52 1.77 -19.64
C ALA A 45 -4.05 3.08 -19.01
N ARG A 46 -4.84 2.98 -17.92
CA ARG A 46 -5.38 4.15 -17.21
C ARG A 46 -4.29 5.01 -16.58
N ALA A 47 -3.33 4.37 -15.92
CA ALA A 47 -2.20 5.04 -15.29
C ALA A 47 -1.29 5.68 -16.35
N ARG A 48 -0.93 4.95 -17.41
CA ARG A 48 -0.18 5.47 -18.55
C ARG A 48 -0.83 6.70 -19.19
N ARG A 49 -2.15 6.64 -19.46
CA ARG A 49 -2.92 7.78 -19.99
C ARG A 49 -2.84 9.00 -19.06
N ARG A 50 -2.80 8.80 -17.74
CA ARG A 50 -2.73 9.92 -16.79
C ARG A 50 -1.37 10.62 -16.84
N PHE A 51 -0.28 9.85 -16.90
CA PHE A 51 1.07 10.39 -17.05
C PHE A 51 1.27 11.07 -18.41
N GLN A 52 0.76 10.47 -19.50
CA GLN A 52 0.83 11.06 -20.84
C GLN A 52 0.07 12.40 -20.94
N ARG A 53 -1.02 12.56 -20.18
CA ARG A 53 -1.74 13.84 -20.04
C ARG A 53 -1.03 14.86 -19.14
N GLY A 54 0.08 14.48 -18.51
CA GLY A 54 0.86 15.32 -17.62
C GLY A 54 0.33 15.38 -16.18
N LEU A 55 1.28 15.35 -15.24
CA LEU A 55 1.02 15.66 -13.83
C LEU A 55 0.96 17.18 -13.64
N LYS A 56 -0.14 17.66 -13.05
CA LYS A 56 -0.31 19.09 -12.74
C LYS A 56 0.61 19.50 -11.56
N ARG A 57 0.67 20.80 -11.28
CA ARG A 57 1.47 21.39 -10.19
C ARG A 57 1.26 20.73 -8.81
N GLN A 58 0.02 20.34 -8.51
CA GLN A 58 -0.36 19.74 -7.21
C GLN A 58 0.28 18.35 -6.97
N PRO A 59 0.16 17.36 -7.89
CA PRO A 59 0.94 16.12 -7.83
C PRO A 59 2.44 16.30 -7.65
N MET A 60 3.05 17.22 -8.39
CA MET A 60 4.50 17.48 -8.29
C MET A 60 4.88 18.07 -6.93
N ALA A 61 4.05 18.95 -6.39
CA ALA A 61 4.24 19.48 -5.04
C ALA A 61 4.13 18.39 -3.97
N LEU A 62 3.25 17.41 -4.15
CA LEU A 62 3.15 16.25 -3.25
C LEU A 62 4.44 15.42 -3.28
N ILE A 63 4.93 15.07 -4.47
CA ILE A 63 6.20 14.33 -4.61
C ILE A 63 7.34 15.08 -3.92
N LYS A 64 7.45 16.40 -4.13
CA LYS A 64 8.48 17.22 -3.48
C LYS A 64 8.38 17.20 -1.96
N LYS A 65 7.17 17.26 -1.40
CA LYS A 65 6.96 17.15 0.05
C LYS A 65 7.35 15.78 0.59
N LEU A 66 7.04 14.70 -0.14
CA LEU A 66 7.40 13.34 0.25
C LEU A 66 8.92 13.12 0.20
N ARG A 67 9.60 13.64 -0.82
CA ARG A 67 11.08 13.63 -0.89
C ARG A 67 11.69 14.31 0.33
N LYS A 68 11.18 15.49 0.69
CA LYS A 68 11.64 16.22 1.87
C LYS A 68 11.40 15.42 3.15
N ALA A 69 10.19 14.91 3.36
CA ALA A 69 9.85 14.11 4.54
C ALA A 69 10.70 12.83 4.67
N LYS A 70 11.08 12.21 3.55
CA LYS A 70 11.96 11.04 3.53
C LYS A 70 13.42 11.40 3.85
N LEU A 71 13.88 12.58 3.46
CA LEU A 71 15.23 13.08 3.74
C LEU A 71 15.37 13.54 5.19
N ASP A 72 14.34 14.19 5.74
CA ASP A 72 14.34 14.73 7.10
C ASP A 72 14.16 13.61 8.16
N ALA A 73 13.73 12.42 7.76
CA ALA A 73 13.54 11.29 8.67
C ALA A 73 14.89 10.68 9.10
N PRO A 74 15.11 10.48 10.41
CA PRO A 74 16.32 9.80 10.89
C PRO A 74 16.35 8.34 10.46
N SER A 75 17.57 7.81 10.26
CA SER A 75 17.79 6.45 9.77
C SER A 75 17.09 5.40 10.65
N GLY A 76 16.13 4.68 10.07
CA GLY A 76 15.39 3.61 10.75
C GLY A 76 14.02 4.02 11.31
N GLU A 77 13.71 5.32 11.34
CA GLU A 77 12.39 5.81 11.74
C GLU A 77 11.47 6.03 10.55
N LYS A 78 10.16 6.02 10.84
CA LYS A 78 9.14 6.28 9.81
C LYS A 78 9.05 7.79 9.54
N PRO A 79 8.95 8.21 8.27
CA PRO A 79 8.86 9.62 7.93
C PRO A 79 7.53 10.23 8.40
N GLU A 80 7.53 11.55 8.61
CA GLU A 80 6.33 12.28 9.02
C GLU A 80 5.18 12.13 7.99
N PRO A 81 3.94 11.87 8.43
CA PRO A 81 2.80 11.69 7.53
C PRO A 81 2.44 12.96 6.76
N VAL A 82 2.57 12.92 5.43
CA VAL A 82 2.17 14.03 4.56
C VAL A 82 0.70 13.93 4.20
N ARG A 83 -0.09 14.93 4.61
CA ARG A 83 -1.54 15.00 4.33
C ARG A 83 -1.83 15.43 2.89
N THR A 84 -2.74 14.73 2.22
CA THR A 84 -3.16 15.02 0.86
C THR A 84 -4.65 14.78 0.62
N HIS A 85 -5.24 15.62 -0.23
CA HIS A 85 -6.58 15.42 -0.79
C HIS A 85 -6.53 14.77 -2.19
N LEU A 86 -5.34 14.57 -2.75
CA LEU A 86 -5.13 14.05 -4.10
C LEU A 86 -5.37 12.55 -4.16
N ARG A 87 -6.64 12.13 -4.07
CA ARG A 87 -7.05 10.72 -4.19
C ARG A 87 -6.78 10.13 -5.58
N ASN A 88 -6.68 10.97 -6.60
CA ASN A 88 -6.42 10.59 -7.99
C ASN A 88 -4.93 10.45 -8.35
N MET A 89 -4.02 10.55 -7.38
CA MET A 89 -2.59 10.35 -7.59
C MET A 89 -2.27 8.85 -7.71
N ILE A 90 -1.37 8.52 -8.63
CA ILE A 90 -0.84 7.15 -8.82
C ILE A 90 0.40 7.02 -7.94
N ILE A 91 0.55 5.87 -7.30
CA ILE A 91 1.74 5.56 -6.51
C ILE A 91 2.91 5.29 -7.46
N VAL A 92 3.92 6.16 -7.36
CA VAL A 92 5.18 6.10 -8.11
C VAL A 92 6.24 5.38 -7.24
N PRO A 93 7.18 4.62 -7.82
CA PRO A 93 8.20 3.89 -7.04
C PRO A 93 8.96 4.75 -6.03
N GLU A 94 9.21 6.02 -6.36
CA GLU A 94 9.89 6.95 -5.46
C GLU A 94 9.18 7.17 -4.10
N MET A 95 7.85 7.00 -4.05
CA MET A 95 7.03 7.20 -2.84
C MET A 95 7.12 6.03 -1.85
N ILE A 96 7.84 4.95 -2.19
CA ILE A 96 7.95 3.78 -1.33
C ILE A 96 8.65 4.15 -0.01
N GLY A 97 8.06 3.69 1.09
CA GLY A 97 8.51 3.97 2.45
C GLY A 97 8.01 5.30 3.01
N SER A 98 7.28 6.11 2.23
CA SER A 98 6.62 7.32 2.75
C SER A 98 5.28 7.01 3.40
N ILE A 99 4.89 7.83 4.40
CA ILE A 99 3.54 7.79 4.98
C ILE A 99 2.72 8.93 4.39
N ILE A 100 1.58 8.58 3.79
CA ILE A 100 0.67 9.53 3.16
C ILE A 100 -0.67 9.50 3.92
N GLY A 101 -1.08 10.65 4.44
CA GLY A 101 -2.44 10.84 4.95
C GLY A 101 -3.40 11.10 3.80
N VAL A 102 -4.18 10.10 3.38
CA VAL A 102 -5.17 10.24 2.29
C VAL A 102 -6.52 10.63 2.86
N TYR A 103 -7.03 11.80 2.48
CA TYR A 103 -8.34 12.26 2.92
C TYR A 103 -9.47 11.38 2.37
N ASN A 104 -10.39 10.97 3.24
CA ASN A 104 -11.55 10.15 2.88
C ASN A 104 -12.90 10.90 2.86
N GLY A 105 -12.90 12.21 3.16
CA GLY A 105 -14.13 13.01 3.32
C GLY A 105 -14.43 13.37 4.77
N LYS A 106 -13.76 12.75 5.75
CA LYS A 106 -13.87 13.09 7.18
C LYS A 106 -12.51 13.15 7.86
N THR A 107 -11.68 12.14 7.66
CA THR A 107 -10.37 11.97 8.30
C THR A 107 -9.28 11.79 7.26
N PHE A 108 -8.04 11.97 7.68
CA PHE A 108 -6.85 11.62 6.91
C PHE A 108 -6.40 10.24 7.34
N ASN A 109 -6.65 9.24 6.50
CA ASN A 109 -6.22 7.88 6.79
C ASN A 109 -4.74 7.76 6.44
N GLN A 110 -3.91 7.39 7.41
CA GLN A 110 -2.49 7.21 7.19
C GLN A 110 -2.24 5.89 6.46
N VAL A 111 -1.60 6.00 5.30
CA VAL A 111 -1.23 4.87 4.46
C VAL A 111 0.29 4.85 4.34
N GLU A 112 0.91 3.79 4.85
CA GLU A 112 2.32 3.49 4.63
C GLU A 112 2.49 2.81 3.27
N ILE A 113 3.24 3.46 2.36
CA ILE A 113 3.35 3.00 0.98
C ILE A 113 4.33 1.84 0.88
N LYS A 114 3.79 0.67 0.53
CA LYS A 114 4.55 -0.57 0.29
C LYS A 114 4.86 -0.75 -1.20
N PRO A 115 5.91 -1.53 -1.56
CA PRO A 115 6.22 -1.83 -2.96
C PRO A 115 5.05 -2.44 -3.75
N GLU A 116 4.24 -3.27 -3.09
CA GLU A 116 3.06 -3.91 -3.68
C GLU A 116 1.99 -2.93 -4.18
N MET A 117 2.03 -1.68 -3.71
CA MET A 117 1.05 -0.65 -4.05
C MET A 117 1.42 0.14 -5.32
N ILE A 118 2.56 -0.13 -5.95
CA ILE A 118 3.01 0.56 -7.17
C ILE A 118 1.95 0.43 -8.28
N GLY A 119 1.64 1.55 -8.94
CA GLY A 119 0.69 1.59 -10.06
C GLY A 119 -0.79 1.69 -9.66
N HIS A 120 -1.11 1.56 -8.38
CA HIS A 120 -2.45 1.80 -7.84
C HIS A 120 -2.71 3.29 -7.55
N TYR A 121 -3.98 3.67 -7.47
CA TYR A 121 -4.37 5.02 -7.04
C TYR A 121 -4.44 5.13 -5.51
N LEU A 122 -4.04 6.29 -4.96
CA LEU A 122 -4.17 6.55 -3.51
C LEU A 122 -5.60 6.37 -2.98
N ALA A 123 -6.61 6.63 -3.82
CA ALA A 123 -8.02 6.42 -3.48
C ALA A 123 -8.34 4.97 -3.06
N GLU A 124 -7.64 3.99 -3.63
CA GLU A 124 -7.91 2.55 -3.41
C GLU A 124 -7.59 2.14 -1.97
N PHE A 125 -6.67 2.84 -1.31
CA PHE A 125 -6.23 2.56 0.05
C PHE A 125 -7.00 3.35 1.13
N SER A 126 -7.96 4.20 0.73
CA SER A 126 -8.70 5.04 1.65
C SER A 126 -10.19 4.99 1.35
N ILE A 127 -10.91 4.13 2.07
CA ILE A 127 -12.36 3.94 1.92
C ILE A 127 -13.08 5.22 2.35
N SER A 128 -13.98 5.71 1.47
CA SER A 128 -14.77 6.93 1.67
C SER A 128 -16.02 6.75 2.54
N TYR A 129 -16.43 5.51 2.76
CA TYR A 129 -17.62 5.16 3.53
C TYR A 129 -17.29 4.13 4.61
N LYS A 130 -18.18 3.97 5.57
CA LYS A 130 -18.11 2.85 6.52
C LYS A 130 -18.92 1.69 5.93
N PRO A 131 -18.32 0.53 5.65
CA PRO A 131 -19.07 -0.59 5.11
C PRO A 131 -20.15 -1.01 6.09
N VAL A 132 -21.40 -0.99 5.62
CA VAL A 132 -22.55 -1.45 6.41
C VAL A 132 -22.62 -2.96 6.27
N LYS A 133 -22.49 -3.67 7.38
CA LYS A 133 -22.76 -5.11 7.46
C LYS A 133 -24.05 -5.31 8.23
N HIS A 134 -24.98 -6.07 7.65
CA HIS A 134 -26.16 -6.51 8.38
C HIS A 134 -25.72 -7.57 9.38
N GLY A 135 -25.56 -7.15 10.64
CA GLY A 135 -25.36 -8.04 11.77
C GLY A 135 -26.61 -8.12 12.63
N ARG A 136 -26.51 -8.79 13.77
CA ARG A 136 -27.46 -8.56 14.86
C ARG A 136 -27.46 -7.06 15.16
N PRO A 137 -28.63 -6.42 15.34
CA PRO A 137 -28.67 -5.03 15.75
C PRO A 137 -27.74 -4.83 16.95
N GLY A 138 -26.87 -3.83 16.88
CA GLY A 138 -26.08 -3.44 18.04
C GLY A 138 -27.02 -3.08 19.18
N ILE A 139 -26.58 -3.27 20.43
CA ILE A 139 -27.36 -2.84 21.60
C ILE A 139 -27.66 -1.34 21.46
N GLY A 140 -28.95 -0.98 21.39
CA GLY A 140 -29.41 0.39 21.15
C GLY A 140 -29.77 0.74 19.70
N ALA A 141 -29.61 -0.16 18.73
CA ALA A 141 -29.92 0.08 17.31
C ALA A 141 -31.40 -0.17 16.94
N THR A 142 -32.09 -1.07 17.63
CA THR A 142 -33.54 -1.30 17.47
C THR A 142 -34.33 -0.75 18.64
N HIS A 143 -35.56 -0.30 18.40
CA HIS A 143 -36.47 0.21 19.44
C HIS A 143 -36.70 -0.82 20.57
N SER A 144 -36.68 -2.11 20.25
CA SER A 144 -36.80 -3.23 21.21
C SER A 144 -35.57 -3.40 22.12
N SER A 145 -34.39 -2.94 21.69
CA SER A 145 -33.13 -3.09 22.46
C SER A 145 -32.87 -1.96 23.45
N ARG A 146 -33.70 -0.90 23.46
CA ARG A 146 -33.57 0.26 24.37
C ARG A 146 -33.86 -0.08 25.84
N PHE A 147 -34.64 -1.13 26.09
CA PHE A 147 -35.11 -1.51 27.43
C PHE A 147 -34.40 -2.73 28.02
N ILE A 148 -33.33 -3.22 27.37
CA ILE A 148 -32.53 -4.32 27.93
C ILE A 148 -31.59 -3.71 28.98
N PRO A 149 -31.76 -4.01 30.28
CA PRO A 149 -30.88 -3.47 31.31
C PRO A 149 -29.46 -4.03 31.12
N LEU A 150 -28.50 -3.13 30.98
CA LEU A 150 -27.08 -3.49 31.00
C LEU A 150 -26.71 -3.82 32.45
N LYS A 151 -26.10 -4.99 32.66
CA LYS A 151 -25.52 -5.38 33.95
C LYS A 151 -24.05 -4.97 34.02
#